data_AF-D5W6C9-F1
#
_entry.id   AF-D5W6C9-F1
#
_cell.length_a   1.000
_cell.length_b   1.000
_cell.length_c   1.000
_cell.angle_alpha   90.00
_cell.angle_beta   90.00
_cell.angle_gamma   90.00
#
_symmetry.space_group_name_H-M   'P 1'
#
loop_
_entity.id
_entity.type
_entity.pdbx_description
1 polymer ?
#
loop_
_entity_poly.entity_id
_entity_poly.type
_entity_poly.pdbx_seq_one_letter_code
_entity_poly.pdbx_strand_id
1 'polypeptide(L)'
;MGRGMHEASKQLIAAAIDILEVIQPATVRAVCYKLFTMGLIPNMAKSSTNRVSSLLTRARENEDIEWEWIVDETRRPERAQQWDNPMQIMNAAVRGYRLDYWNDQPQRVEVISEKGTVRGTIAPVLDELGVTFRVLHGYGSATTVHDIADEIADDDRFTNLLYIGDFDPSGMHMSEMDLPERLSRYGAGDEFAYFLKRIALTRTDVMNPELPGFATDSKAGDPRHHWYRTHYGNQFWELDAMDPRELRERVREEIEALIDRDAWDHCMKIEAAQRQSMNDFMGALRERFDGGNSI
;
A
#
# COMPACT_ATOMS: atom_id res chain seq x y z
N MET A 1 -10.59 28.83 -29.74
CA MET A 1 -10.42 29.57 -28.48
C MET A 1 -11.00 28.73 -27.35
N GLY A 2 -10.14 28.05 -26.59
CA GLY A 2 -10.59 27.23 -25.45
C GLY A 2 -11.18 28.13 -24.37
N ARG A 3 -12.35 27.76 -23.83
CA ARG A 3 -12.91 28.43 -22.63
C ARG A 3 -11.84 28.39 -21.54
N GLY A 4 -11.38 29.57 -21.12
CA GLY A 4 -10.48 29.70 -19.97
C GLY A 4 -11.05 28.97 -18.75
N MET A 5 -10.17 28.34 -17.97
CA MET A 5 -10.58 27.60 -16.78
C MET A 5 -11.30 28.53 -15.80
N HIS A 6 -12.47 28.10 -15.31
CA HIS A 6 -13.25 28.87 -14.34
C HIS A 6 -12.43 29.10 -13.07
N GLU A 7 -12.53 30.29 -12.46
CA GLU A 7 -11.69 30.68 -11.32
C GLU A 7 -11.80 29.71 -10.13
N ALA A 8 -13.02 29.24 -9.85
CA ALA A 8 -13.26 28.21 -8.84
C ALA A 8 -12.55 26.87 -9.11
N SER A 9 -12.27 26.53 -10.38
CA SER A 9 -11.48 25.35 -10.72
C SER A 9 -9.99 25.56 -10.49
N LYS A 10 -9.46 26.77 -10.71
CA LYS A 10 -8.06 27.09 -10.41
C LYS A 10 -7.79 27.07 -8.91
N GLN A 11 -8.69 27.66 -8.12
CA GLN A 11 -8.60 27.63 -6.66
C GLN A 11 -8.64 26.20 -6.12
N LEU A 12 -9.51 25.35 -6.68
CA LEU A 12 -9.60 23.96 -6.27
C LEU A 12 -8.35 23.15 -6.67
N ILE A 13 -7.73 23.45 -7.81
CA ILE A 13 -6.44 22.87 -8.19
C ILE A 13 -5.36 23.32 -7.21
N ALA A 14 -5.20 24.61 -6.96
CA ALA A 14 -4.18 25.13 -6.05
C ALA A 14 -4.28 24.48 -4.66
N ALA A 15 -5.49 24.43 -4.08
CA ALA A 15 -5.69 23.75 -2.80
C ALA A 15 -5.35 22.25 -2.85
N ALA A 16 -5.62 21.57 -3.96
CA ALA A 16 -5.26 20.17 -4.12
C ALA A 16 -3.74 19.96 -4.25
N ILE A 17 -3.01 20.91 -4.86
CA ILE A 17 -1.55 20.92 -4.93
C ILE A 17 -0.97 21.09 -3.52
N ASP A 18 -1.43 22.09 -2.77
CA ASP A 18 -1.00 22.33 -1.39
C ASP A 18 -1.20 21.10 -0.49
N ILE A 19 -2.33 20.39 -0.69
CA ILE A 19 -2.60 19.12 0.00
C ILE A 19 -1.57 18.05 -0.42
N LEU A 20 -1.32 17.90 -1.73
CA LEU A 20 -0.46 16.85 -2.26
C LEU A 20 1.02 17.05 -1.93
N GLU A 21 1.52 18.29 -1.87
CA GLU A 21 2.88 18.60 -1.40
C GLU A 21 3.17 17.97 -0.03
N VAL A 22 2.12 17.79 0.76
CA VAL A 22 2.19 17.24 2.11
C VAL A 22 1.94 15.74 2.14
N ILE A 23 0.92 15.22 1.45
CA ILE A 23 0.45 13.84 1.65
C ILE A 23 0.95 12.84 0.62
N GLN A 24 1.55 13.30 -0.49
CA GLN A 24 1.96 12.42 -1.59
C GLN A 24 2.95 11.31 -1.14
N PRO A 25 2.92 10.13 -1.80
CA PRO A 25 1.93 9.71 -2.78
C PRO A 25 0.56 9.45 -2.12
N ALA A 26 -0.53 9.79 -2.82
CA ALA A 26 -1.90 9.66 -2.31
C ALA A 26 -2.93 9.28 -3.37
N THR A 27 -4.03 8.65 -2.96
CA THR A 27 -5.16 8.37 -3.86
C THR A 27 -5.94 9.66 -4.15
N VAL A 28 -6.64 9.72 -5.28
CA VAL A 28 -7.58 10.83 -5.57
C VAL A 28 -8.64 10.96 -4.47
N ARG A 29 -9.06 9.82 -3.88
CA ARG A 29 -10.05 9.81 -2.81
C ARG A 29 -9.52 10.46 -1.53
N ALA A 30 -8.27 10.20 -1.15
CA ALA A 30 -7.64 10.86 0.00
C ALA A 30 -7.58 12.39 -0.17
N VAL A 31 -7.24 12.87 -1.38
CA VAL A 31 -7.30 14.31 -1.70
C VAL A 31 -8.73 14.84 -1.58
N CYS A 32 -9.73 14.11 -2.08
CA CYS A 32 -11.14 14.50 -1.96
C CYS A 32 -11.57 14.61 -0.49
N TYR A 33 -11.11 13.71 0.38
CA TYR A 33 -11.40 13.78 1.82
C TYR A 33 -10.85 15.06 2.45
N LYS A 34 -9.59 15.42 2.17
CA LYS A 34 -9.01 16.68 2.66
C LYS A 34 -9.76 17.91 2.13
N LEU A 35 -10.11 17.92 0.84
CA LEU A 35 -10.92 18.99 0.27
C LEU A 35 -12.33 19.08 0.88
N PHE A 36 -12.91 17.95 1.23
CA PHE A 36 -14.24 17.88 1.86
C PHE A 36 -14.19 18.41 3.29
N THR A 37 -13.20 18.00 4.09
CA THR A 37 -13.02 18.51 5.46
C THR A 37 -12.70 20.00 5.50
N MET A 38 -12.03 20.53 4.47
CA MET A 38 -11.78 21.97 4.27
C MET A 38 -13.02 22.73 3.74
N GLY A 39 -14.13 22.05 3.43
CA GLY A 39 -15.34 22.68 2.87
C GLY A 39 -15.21 23.14 1.42
N LEU A 40 -14.17 22.70 0.69
CA LEU A 40 -13.90 23.09 -0.70
C LEU A 40 -14.67 22.24 -1.72
N ILE A 41 -15.13 21.05 -1.33
CA ILE A 41 -16.12 20.26 -2.06
C ILE A 41 -17.33 19.96 -1.18
N PRO A 42 -18.54 19.89 -1.75
CA PRO A 42 -19.77 19.83 -0.96
C PRO A 42 -20.03 18.46 -0.33
N ASN A 43 -19.45 17.39 -0.88
CA ASN A 43 -19.64 16.01 -0.45
C ASN A 43 -18.65 15.06 -1.14
N MET A 44 -18.63 13.81 -0.68
CA MET A 44 -17.85 12.71 -1.26
C MET A 44 -18.62 11.92 -2.35
N ALA A 45 -19.68 12.50 -2.93
CA ALA A 45 -20.43 11.83 -3.99
C ALA A 45 -19.60 11.73 -5.29
N LYS A 46 -19.92 10.74 -6.12
CA LYS A 46 -19.19 10.43 -7.37
C LYS A 46 -19.03 11.63 -8.31
N SER A 47 -20.03 12.51 -8.38
CA SER A 47 -19.95 13.73 -9.20
C SER A 47 -18.86 14.69 -8.72
N SER A 48 -18.79 14.92 -7.40
CA SER A 48 -17.78 15.77 -6.76
C SER A 48 -16.38 15.18 -6.89
N THR A 49 -16.22 13.89 -6.60
CA THR A 49 -14.91 13.22 -6.67
C THR A 49 -14.41 13.06 -8.11
N ASN A 50 -15.30 12.80 -9.09
CA ASN A 50 -14.94 12.79 -10.52
C ASN A 50 -14.49 14.17 -11.02
N ARG A 51 -15.08 15.24 -10.50
CA ARG A 51 -14.65 16.61 -10.82
C ARG A 51 -13.23 16.85 -10.32
N VAL A 52 -12.92 16.48 -9.08
CA VAL A 52 -11.55 16.58 -8.53
C VAL A 52 -10.58 15.73 -9.34
N SER A 53 -10.92 14.47 -9.63
CA SER A 53 -10.13 13.58 -10.49
C SER A 53 -9.78 14.22 -11.83
N SER A 54 -10.77 14.82 -12.51
CA SER A 54 -10.57 15.47 -13.80
C SER A 54 -9.65 16.70 -13.70
N LEU A 55 -9.71 17.44 -12.59
CA LEU A 55 -8.86 18.60 -12.36
C LEU A 55 -7.41 18.19 -12.04
N LEU A 56 -7.21 17.15 -11.23
CA LEU A 56 -5.88 16.59 -10.95
C LEU A 56 -5.22 16.01 -12.21
N THR A 57 -5.98 15.41 -13.11
CA THR A 57 -5.46 15.00 -14.42
C THR A 57 -4.96 16.19 -15.23
N ARG A 58 -5.71 17.31 -15.26
CA ARG A 58 -5.27 18.53 -15.95
C ARG A 58 -4.03 19.15 -15.32
N ALA A 59 -3.93 19.15 -13.99
CA ALA A 59 -2.75 19.66 -13.29
C ALA A 59 -1.49 18.86 -13.68
N ARG A 60 -1.60 17.53 -13.76
CA ARG A 60 -0.52 16.66 -14.28
C ARG A 60 -0.18 16.91 -15.74
N GLU A 61 -1.19 17.09 -16.59
CA GLU A 61 -1.01 17.43 -18.01
C GLU A 61 -0.31 18.77 -18.24
N ASN A 62 -0.43 19.71 -17.30
CA ASN A 62 0.24 21.02 -17.36
C ASN A 62 1.58 21.04 -16.59
N GLU A 63 2.04 19.91 -16.06
CA GLU A 63 3.26 19.81 -15.24
C GLU A 63 3.18 20.59 -13.91
N ASP A 64 1.98 20.91 -13.42
CA ASP A 64 1.77 21.57 -12.12
C ASP A 64 2.04 20.62 -10.94
N ILE A 65 1.89 19.30 -11.15
CA ILE A 65 2.22 18.23 -10.21
C ILE A 65 2.78 17.02 -10.96
N GLU A 66 3.67 16.26 -10.32
CA GLU A 66 4.23 15.03 -10.91
C GLU A 66 3.16 13.92 -11.02
N TRP A 67 3.35 13.01 -11.98
CA TRP A 67 2.40 11.91 -12.20
C TRP A 67 2.36 10.94 -11.02
N GLU A 68 3.49 10.79 -10.35
CA GLU A 68 3.77 9.90 -9.23
C GLU A 68 3.11 10.35 -7.92
N TRP A 69 2.70 11.63 -7.81
CA TRP A 69 2.04 12.14 -6.60
C TRP A 69 0.65 11.53 -6.38
N ILE A 70 0.01 11.10 -7.48
CA ILE A 70 -1.29 10.46 -7.46
C ILE A 70 -1.15 8.98 -7.81
N VAL A 71 -1.57 8.12 -6.89
CA VAL A 71 -1.56 6.66 -7.11
C VAL A 71 -2.88 6.18 -7.69
N ASP A 72 -2.77 5.46 -8.82
CA ASP A 72 -3.84 4.70 -9.46
C ASP A 72 -3.28 3.31 -9.80
N GLU A 73 -3.84 2.28 -9.19
CA GLU A 73 -3.33 0.91 -9.34
C GLU A 73 -3.66 0.27 -10.67
N THR A 74 -4.51 0.90 -11.47
CA THR A 74 -5.18 0.13 -12.51
C THR A 74 -4.29 -0.21 -13.70
N ARG A 75 -3.17 0.46 -13.99
CA ARG A 75 -2.42 0.22 -15.25
C ARG A 75 -0.93 0.57 -15.18
N ARG A 76 -0.08 -0.39 -14.78
CA ARG A 76 1.32 -0.40 -15.24
C ARG A 76 1.38 -1.18 -16.55
N PRO A 77 1.86 -0.59 -17.66
CA PRO A 77 2.10 -1.36 -18.87
C PRO A 77 3.20 -2.38 -18.60
N GLU A 78 2.88 -3.67 -18.71
CA GLU A 78 3.87 -4.73 -18.74
C GLU A 78 4.69 -4.58 -20.02
N ARG A 79 5.93 -4.10 -19.88
CA ARG A 79 6.89 -4.09 -20.97
C ARG A 79 7.87 -5.23 -20.74
N ALA A 80 8.18 -5.96 -21.81
CA ALA A 80 9.29 -6.90 -21.77
C ALA A 80 10.58 -6.15 -21.41
N GLN A 81 11.36 -6.69 -20.48
CA GLN A 81 12.69 -6.15 -20.19
C GLN A 81 13.59 -6.38 -21.41
N GLN A 82 14.12 -5.30 -21.97
CA GLN A 82 15.01 -5.32 -23.12
C GLN A 82 16.25 -4.49 -22.80
N TRP A 83 17.39 -4.90 -23.36
CA TRP A 83 18.69 -4.30 -23.10
C TRP A 83 19.46 -4.21 -24.41
N ASP A 84 20.09 -3.07 -24.65
CA ASP A 84 20.84 -2.83 -25.89
C ASP A 84 22.15 -3.64 -25.95
N ASN A 85 22.68 -4.01 -24.77
CA ASN A 85 23.92 -4.77 -24.65
C ASN A 85 24.01 -5.50 -23.29
N PRO A 86 24.90 -6.49 -23.16
CA PRO A 86 25.10 -7.25 -21.91
C PRO A 86 25.45 -6.37 -20.70
N MET A 87 26.17 -5.26 -20.89
CA MET A 87 26.55 -4.40 -19.77
C MET A 87 25.33 -3.71 -19.13
N GLN A 88 24.30 -3.40 -19.91
CA GLN A 88 23.09 -2.78 -19.36
C GLN A 88 22.33 -3.74 -18.42
N ILE A 89 22.11 -4.99 -18.83
CA ILE A 89 21.42 -5.99 -17.98
C ILE A 89 22.22 -6.27 -16.72
N MET A 90 23.54 -6.38 -16.83
CA MET A 90 24.36 -6.69 -15.67
C MET A 90 24.42 -5.51 -14.69
N ASN A 91 24.53 -4.26 -15.17
CA ASN A 91 24.41 -3.08 -14.32
C ASN A 91 23.03 -2.99 -13.65
N ALA A 92 21.97 -3.36 -14.36
CA ALA A 92 20.64 -3.44 -13.78
C ALA A 92 20.54 -4.53 -12.71
N ALA A 93 21.17 -5.69 -12.93
CA ALA A 93 21.23 -6.76 -11.94
C ALA A 93 21.96 -6.32 -10.67
N VAL A 94 23.09 -5.60 -10.77
CA VAL A 94 23.77 -5.06 -9.58
C VAL A 94 22.92 -4.01 -8.87
N ARG A 95 22.34 -3.06 -9.61
CA ARG A 95 21.50 -2.00 -9.02
C ARG A 95 20.23 -2.53 -8.37
N GLY A 96 19.64 -3.57 -8.96
CA GLY A 96 18.44 -4.22 -8.47
C GLY A 96 18.72 -5.34 -7.47
N TYR A 97 19.98 -5.69 -7.23
CA TYR A 97 20.32 -6.77 -6.31
C TYR A 97 19.92 -6.37 -4.90
N ARG A 98 19.02 -7.13 -4.30
CA ARG A 98 18.58 -6.98 -2.93
C ARG A 98 18.38 -8.37 -2.33
N LEU A 99 18.93 -8.58 -1.14
CA LEU A 99 18.70 -9.75 -0.35
C LEU A 99 17.35 -9.61 0.37
N ASP A 100 16.61 -10.69 0.45
CA ASP A 100 15.43 -10.72 1.30
C ASP A 100 15.86 -10.91 2.75
N TYR A 101 15.82 -9.81 3.50
CA TYR A 101 16.23 -9.76 4.90
C TYR A 101 15.28 -10.54 5.82
N TRP A 102 14.05 -10.82 5.38
CA TRP A 102 13.07 -11.59 6.16
C TRP A 102 13.38 -13.08 6.21
N ASN A 103 14.27 -13.60 5.35
CA ASN A 103 14.67 -15.01 5.41
C ASN A 103 15.38 -15.39 6.72
N ASP A 104 16.16 -14.46 7.28
CA ASP A 104 16.90 -14.69 8.53
C ASP A 104 16.14 -14.18 9.77
N GLN A 105 14.93 -13.64 9.59
CA GLN A 105 14.09 -13.20 10.70
C GLN A 105 13.40 -14.40 11.37
N PRO A 106 13.23 -14.37 12.71
CA PRO A 106 12.59 -15.47 13.45
C PRO A 106 11.07 -15.55 13.21
N GLN A 107 10.50 -14.50 12.62
CA GLN A 107 9.07 -14.38 12.34
C GLN A 107 8.87 -13.77 10.95
N ARG A 108 7.72 -14.06 10.33
CA ARG A 108 7.28 -13.41 9.10
C ARG A 108 6.33 -12.25 9.40
N VAL A 109 6.24 -11.34 8.45
CA VAL A 109 5.21 -10.30 8.43
C VAL A 109 4.64 -10.16 7.02
N GLU A 110 3.33 -10.00 6.94
CA GLU A 110 2.62 -9.67 5.72
C GLU A 110 1.59 -8.59 5.99
N VAL A 111 1.43 -7.66 5.06
CA VAL A 111 0.36 -6.65 5.13
C VAL A 111 -0.79 -7.06 4.22
N ILE A 112 -2.00 -7.06 4.74
CA ILE A 112 -3.20 -7.50 4.02
C ILE A 112 -4.19 -6.35 3.98
N SER A 113 -4.83 -6.12 2.83
CA SER A 113 -5.96 -5.19 2.74
C SER A 113 -7.07 -5.68 1.84
N GLU A 114 -8.32 -5.36 2.19
CA GLU A 114 -9.47 -5.55 1.29
C GLU A 114 -9.50 -4.61 0.09
N LYS A 115 -8.68 -3.55 0.15
CA LYS A 115 -8.72 -2.45 -0.79
C LYS A 115 -7.42 -2.41 -1.52
N GLY A 116 -7.46 -2.76 -2.81
CA GLY A 116 -6.29 -2.67 -3.69
C GLY A 116 -5.58 -1.35 -3.49
N THR A 117 -6.31 -0.25 -3.78
CA THR A 117 -5.81 1.14 -3.92
C THR A 117 -4.94 1.66 -2.78
N VAL A 118 -4.95 1.00 -1.62
CA VAL A 118 -4.05 1.35 -0.51
C VAL A 118 -2.59 1.02 -0.85
N ARG A 119 -2.33 0.04 -1.72
CA ARG A 119 -0.96 -0.40 -2.05
C ARG A 119 -0.13 0.77 -2.54
N GLY A 120 -0.68 1.59 -3.43
CA GLY A 120 0.03 2.78 -3.92
C GLY A 120 0.44 3.73 -2.80
N THR A 121 -0.40 3.91 -1.78
CA THR A 121 -0.14 4.79 -0.64
C THR A 121 0.96 4.26 0.28
N ILE A 122 1.00 2.95 0.53
CA ILE A 122 1.94 2.33 1.47
C ILE A 122 3.17 1.69 0.78
N ALA A 123 3.20 1.62 -0.55
CA ALA A 123 4.29 1.07 -1.34
C ALA A 123 5.68 1.60 -0.93
N PRO A 124 5.88 2.91 -0.64
CA PRO A 124 7.20 3.37 -0.20
C PRO A 124 7.72 2.64 1.05
N VAL A 125 6.84 2.33 2.01
CA VAL A 125 7.21 1.62 3.24
C VAL A 125 7.41 0.14 2.98
N LEU A 126 6.51 -0.48 2.22
CA LEU A 126 6.61 -1.91 1.85
C LEU A 126 7.86 -2.19 1.03
N ASP A 127 8.15 -1.34 0.05
CA ASP A 127 9.34 -1.44 -0.80
C ASP A 127 10.59 -1.20 0.04
N GLU A 128 10.61 -0.23 0.95
CA GLU A 128 11.76 -0.01 1.83
C GLU A 128 12.02 -1.20 2.75
N LEU A 129 10.99 -1.77 3.37
CA LEU A 129 11.11 -2.85 4.34
C LEU A 129 11.02 -4.26 3.72
N GLY A 130 10.78 -4.38 2.42
CA GLY A 130 10.74 -5.67 1.72
C GLY A 130 9.60 -6.57 2.17
N VAL A 131 8.45 -5.98 2.54
CA VAL A 131 7.30 -6.72 3.09
C VAL A 131 6.27 -7.04 2.02
N THR A 132 5.79 -8.28 2.03
CA THR A 132 4.72 -8.74 1.15
C THR A 132 3.40 -8.03 1.46
N PHE A 133 2.71 -7.58 0.40
CA PHE A 133 1.37 -7.00 0.51
C PHE A 133 0.36 -7.78 -0.34
N ARG A 134 -0.75 -8.18 0.28
CA ARG A 134 -1.83 -8.94 -0.36
C ARG A 134 -3.13 -8.15 -0.39
N VAL A 135 -3.74 -8.11 -1.56
CA VAL A 135 -5.07 -7.54 -1.76
C VAL A 135 -6.11 -8.64 -1.71
N LEU A 136 -6.98 -8.58 -0.70
CA LEU A 136 -8.23 -9.33 -0.68
C LEU A 136 -9.24 -8.54 -1.52
N HIS A 137 -9.72 -9.09 -2.63
CA HIS A 137 -10.84 -8.54 -3.40
C HIS A 137 -12.18 -8.80 -2.68
N GLY A 138 -12.28 -8.29 -1.44
CA GLY A 138 -13.34 -8.63 -0.52
C GLY A 138 -13.43 -10.14 -0.25
N TYR A 139 -14.66 -10.64 -0.17
CA TYR A 139 -15.00 -12.03 0.18
C TYR A 139 -14.72 -13.04 -0.96
N GLY A 140 -14.34 -12.56 -2.15
CA GLY A 140 -14.05 -13.41 -3.32
C GLY A 140 -12.65 -14.02 -3.33
N SER A 141 -11.80 -13.70 -2.37
CA SER A 141 -10.36 -13.98 -2.40
C SER A 141 -10.01 -15.39 -1.91
N ALA A 142 -10.76 -16.42 -2.31
CA ALA A 142 -10.59 -17.80 -1.84
C ALA A 142 -9.14 -18.27 -2.00
N THR A 143 -8.59 -18.11 -3.21
CA THR A 143 -7.21 -18.45 -3.55
C THR A 143 -6.20 -17.71 -2.68
N THR A 144 -6.29 -16.38 -2.58
CA THR A 144 -5.32 -15.61 -1.79
C THR A 144 -5.27 -16.03 -0.31
N VAL A 145 -6.43 -16.33 0.29
CA VAL A 145 -6.47 -16.78 1.70
C VAL A 145 -6.01 -18.23 1.85
N HIS A 146 -6.24 -19.07 0.84
CA HIS A 146 -5.67 -20.41 0.79
C HIS A 146 -4.15 -20.36 0.69
N ASP A 147 -3.60 -19.53 -0.21
CA ASP A 147 -2.15 -19.34 -0.37
C ASP A 147 -1.51 -18.86 0.95
N ILE A 148 -2.14 -17.90 1.64
CA ILE A 148 -1.67 -17.46 2.96
C ILE A 148 -1.67 -18.63 3.96
N ALA A 149 -2.74 -19.43 3.99
CA ALA A 149 -2.84 -20.56 4.90
C ALA A 149 -1.79 -21.64 4.63
N ASP A 150 -1.57 -21.98 3.36
CA ASP A 150 -0.51 -22.92 2.94
C ASP A 150 0.87 -22.40 3.32
N GLU A 151 1.17 -21.13 3.03
CA GLU A 151 2.45 -20.52 3.36
C GLU A 151 2.70 -20.44 4.87
N ILE A 152 1.65 -20.33 5.69
CA ILE A 152 1.77 -20.40 7.16
C ILE A 152 1.98 -21.85 7.61
N ALA A 153 1.30 -22.82 7.00
CA ALA A 153 1.43 -24.22 7.37
C ALA A 153 2.78 -24.84 6.97
N ASP A 154 3.38 -24.35 5.89
CA ASP A 154 4.66 -24.82 5.34
C ASP A 154 5.90 -24.16 5.98
N ASP A 155 5.72 -23.18 6.87
CA ASP A 155 6.79 -22.43 7.52
C ASP A 155 6.70 -22.53 9.04
N ASP A 156 7.76 -23.01 9.69
CA ASP A 156 7.81 -23.16 11.16
C ASP A 156 7.87 -21.81 11.90
N ARG A 157 8.06 -20.70 11.18
CA ARG A 157 8.13 -19.35 11.77
C ARG A 157 6.75 -18.77 12.00
N PHE A 158 6.60 -18.07 13.12
CA PHE A 158 5.40 -17.32 13.45
C PHE A 158 5.09 -16.25 12.40
N THR A 159 3.86 -16.18 11.90
CA THR A 159 3.47 -15.21 10.87
C THR A 159 2.57 -14.10 11.42
N ASN A 160 3.01 -12.84 11.27
CA ASN A 160 2.21 -11.67 11.63
C ASN A 160 1.47 -11.14 10.41
N LEU A 161 0.13 -11.19 10.45
CA LEU A 161 -0.75 -10.65 9.42
C LEU A 161 -1.28 -9.29 9.86
N LEU A 162 -0.77 -8.22 9.25
CA LEU A 162 -1.18 -6.84 9.53
C LEU A 162 -2.31 -6.41 8.60
N TYR A 163 -3.53 -6.34 9.12
CA TYR A 163 -4.73 -6.02 8.35
C TYR A 163 -5.00 -4.51 8.30
N ILE A 164 -5.26 -4.02 7.08
CA ILE A 164 -5.67 -2.64 6.80
C ILE A 164 -7.01 -2.65 6.05
N GLY A 165 -8.04 -1.99 6.56
CA GLY A 165 -9.33 -1.87 5.87
C GLY A 165 -10.25 -0.81 6.45
N ASP A 166 -11.40 -0.64 5.81
CA ASP A 166 -12.41 0.34 6.23
C ASP A 166 -12.97 -0.05 7.61
N PHE A 167 -13.44 0.94 8.37
CA PHE A 167 -14.21 0.75 9.60
C PHE A 167 -15.69 0.85 9.25
N ASP A 168 -16.17 -0.16 8.52
CA ASP A 168 -17.55 -0.27 8.05
C ASP A 168 -18.08 -1.71 8.21
N PRO A 169 -19.36 -2.00 7.89
CA PRO A 169 -19.92 -3.33 8.10
C PRO A 169 -19.15 -4.46 7.41
N SER A 170 -18.64 -4.23 6.20
CA SER A 170 -17.89 -5.24 5.45
C SER A 170 -16.45 -5.33 5.96
N GLY A 171 -15.77 -4.20 6.13
CA GLY A 171 -14.37 -4.17 6.56
C GLY A 171 -14.16 -4.77 7.94
N MET A 172 -15.04 -4.46 8.91
CA MET A 172 -14.95 -5.04 10.25
C MET A 172 -15.29 -6.54 10.24
N HIS A 173 -16.33 -6.95 9.52
CA HIS A 173 -16.65 -8.38 9.44
C HIS A 173 -15.54 -9.18 8.74
N MET A 174 -14.83 -8.57 7.79
CA MET A 174 -13.70 -9.22 7.12
C MET A 174 -12.58 -9.57 8.10
N SER A 175 -12.12 -8.58 8.88
CA SER A 175 -10.98 -8.77 9.79
C SER A 175 -11.34 -9.59 11.02
N GLU A 176 -12.56 -9.45 11.55
CA GLU A 176 -12.95 -10.04 12.84
C GLU A 176 -13.55 -11.44 12.71
N MET A 177 -14.14 -11.77 11.55
CA MET A 177 -14.89 -13.01 11.37
C MET A 177 -14.40 -13.79 10.13
N ASP A 178 -14.50 -13.20 8.94
CA ASP A 178 -14.31 -13.95 7.68
C ASP A 178 -12.88 -14.47 7.50
N LEU A 179 -11.89 -13.59 7.67
CA LEU A 179 -10.49 -13.94 7.44
C LEU A 179 -10.00 -14.97 8.47
N PRO A 180 -10.21 -14.80 9.80
CA PRO A 180 -9.90 -15.84 10.78
C PRO A 180 -10.57 -17.19 10.48
N GLU A 181 -11.88 -17.20 10.17
CA GLU A 181 -12.62 -18.43 9.88
C GLU A 181 -12.09 -19.15 8.64
N ARG A 182 -11.64 -18.40 7.64
CA ARG A 182 -11.11 -18.98 6.39
C ARG A 182 -9.68 -19.46 6.54
N LEU A 183 -8.82 -18.71 7.23
CA LEU A 183 -7.46 -19.15 7.56
C LEU A 183 -7.50 -20.46 8.35
N SER A 184 -8.33 -20.53 9.38
CA SER A 184 -8.53 -21.76 10.16
C SER A 184 -9.06 -22.91 9.30
N ARG A 185 -10.06 -22.65 8.45
CA ARG A 185 -10.65 -23.64 7.55
C ARG A 185 -9.66 -24.18 6.51
N TYR A 186 -8.74 -23.36 6.05
CA TYR A 186 -7.69 -23.75 5.09
C TYR A 186 -6.43 -24.29 5.75
N GLY A 187 -6.39 -24.39 7.08
CA GLY A 187 -5.31 -25.08 7.78
C GLY A 187 -4.10 -24.21 8.09
N ALA A 188 -4.26 -22.89 8.23
CA ALA A 188 -3.19 -21.96 8.66
C ALA A 188 -2.64 -22.23 10.08
N GLY A 189 -3.03 -23.33 10.73
CA GLY A 189 -2.69 -23.62 12.12
C GLY A 189 -3.56 -22.90 13.14
N ASP A 190 -3.06 -22.86 14.37
CA ASP A 190 -3.71 -22.25 15.53
C ASP A 190 -3.00 -20.94 15.93
N GLU A 191 -3.27 -20.43 17.13
CA GLU A 191 -2.67 -19.19 17.65
C GLU A 191 -1.14 -19.24 17.81
N PHE A 192 -0.50 -20.40 17.68
CA PHE A 192 0.97 -20.52 17.70
C PHE A 192 1.59 -20.42 16.30
N ALA A 193 0.79 -20.46 15.23
CA ALA A 193 1.28 -20.35 13.86
C ALA A 193 1.21 -18.91 13.33
N TYR A 194 0.17 -18.16 13.70
CA TYR A 194 0.00 -16.80 13.21
C TYR A 194 -0.76 -15.87 14.16
N PHE A 195 -0.61 -14.56 13.92
CA PHE A 195 -1.42 -13.52 14.55
C PHE A 195 -2.00 -12.58 13.50
N LEU A 196 -3.32 -12.40 13.50
CA LEU A 196 -4.00 -11.39 12.69
C LEU A 196 -4.27 -10.13 13.52
N LYS A 197 -3.69 -9.00 13.10
CA LYS A 197 -3.84 -7.71 13.76
C LYS A 197 -4.38 -6.66 12.81
N ARG A 198 -5.57 -6.11 13.08
CA ARG A 198 -6.06 -4.90 12.41
C ARG A 198 -5.28 -3.68 12.92
N ILE A 199 -4.51 -3.05 12.03
CA ILE A 199 -3.67 -1.88 12.35
C ILE A 199 -4.27 -0.55 11.85
N ALA A 200 -5.20 -0.60 10.88
CA ALA A 200 -5.96 0.56 10.44
C ALA A 200 -7.23 0.13 9.67
N LEU A 201 -8.33 0.87 9.69
CA LEU A 201 -8.72 1.78 10.77
C LEU A 201 -9.06 0.96 12.02
N THR A 202 -8.65 1.45 13.19
CA THR A 202 -8.91 0.85 14.50
C THR A 202 -10.02 1.60 15.24
N ARG A 203 -10.45 1.06 16.38
CA ARG A 203 -11.39 1.76 17.26
C ARG A 203 -10.82 3.10 17.76
N THR A 204 -9.52 3.18 18.01
CA THR A 204 -8.86 4.41 18.45
C THR A 204 -8.92 5.47 17.36
N ASP A 205 -8.76 5.08 16.09
CA ASP A 205 -8.77 6.01 14.96
C ASP A 205 -10.13 6.69 14.79
N VAL A 206 -11.22 5.91 14.87
CA VAL A 206 -12.58 6.42 14.68
C VAL A 206 -13.11 7.23 15.87
N MET A 207 -12.39 7.23 17.00
CA MET A 207 -12.66 8.13 18.12
C MET A 207 -12.06 9.54 17.90
N ASN A 208 -11.18 9.71 16.91
CA ASN A 208 -10.66 11.02 16.54
C ASN A 208 -11.76 11.84 15.85
N PRO A 209 -12.21 12.97 16.41
CA PRO A 209 -13.25 13.80 15.81
C PRO A 209 -12.84 14.45 14.48
N GLU A 210 -11.53 14.53 14.19
CA GLU A 210 -11.02 15.07 12.92
C GLU A 210 -11.12 14.07 11.76
N LEU A 211 -11.29 12.76 12.06
CA LEU A 211 -11.45 11.74 11.04
C LEU A 211 -12.90 11.74 10.51
N PRO A 212 -13.14 12.12 9.25
CA PRO A 212 -14.51 12.27 8.74
C PRO A 212 -15.22 10.91 8.63
N GLY A 213 -16.30 10.76 9.39
CA GLY A 213 -17.18 9.59 9.36
C GLY A 213 -18.55 9.88 8.74
N PHE A 214 -19.27 8.81 8.38
CA PHE A 214 -20.59 8.88 7.74
C PHE A 214 -21.61 8.06 8.52
N ALA A 215 -22.89 8.43 8.42
CA ALA A 215 -23.98 7.65 9.00
C ALA A 215 -24.17 6.32 8.27
N THR A 216 -24.32 5.23 9.03
CA THR A 216 -24.45 3.86 8.50
C THR A 216 -25.70 3.64 7.66
N ASP A 217 -26.70 4.54 7.71
CA ASP A 217 -27.94 4.43 6.92
C ASP A 217 -27.67 4.33 5.40
N SER A 218 -26.58 4.93 4.92
CA SER A 218 -26.15 4.81 3.52
C SER A 218 -25.60 3.42 3.15
N LYS A 219 -25.38 2.55 4.14
CA LYS A 219 -24.91 1.15 4.03
C LYS A 219 -25.98 0.14 4.43
N ALA A 220 -27.26 0.54 4.54
CA ALA A 220 -28.35 -0.34 4.98
C ALA A 220 -28.57 -1.58 4.08
N GLY A 221 -28.09 -1.57 2.84
CA GLY A 221 -28.12 -2.72 1.94
C GLY A 221 -27.04 -3.78 2.20
N ASP A 222 -26.07 -3.51 3.07
CA ASP A 222 -25.05 -4.48 3.46
C ASP A 222 -25.66 -5.54 4.40
N PRO A 223 -25.57 -6.85 4.10
CA PRO A 223 -26.09 -7.91 4.97
C PRO A 223 -25.53 -7.87 6.40
N ARG A 224 -24.35 -7.28 6.60
CA ARG A 224 -23.66 -7.17 7.89
C ARG A 224 -24.01 -5.91 8.65
N HIS A 225 -24.82 -5.02 8.08
CA HIS A 225 -25.18 -3.73 8.67
C HIS A 225 -25.77 -3.88 10.08
N HIS A 226 -26.65 -4.86 10.30
CA HIS A 226 -27.22 -5.11 11.63
C HIS A 226 -26.15 -5.58 12.63
N TRP A 227 -25.30 -6.54 12.24
CA TRP A 227 -24.19 -7.00 13.07
C TRP A 227 -23.26 -5.84 13.44
N TYR A 228 -22.87 -5.02 12.45
CA TYR A 228 -22.00 -3.88 12.66
C TYR A 228 -22.60 -2.85 13.62
N ARG A 229 -23.87 -2.48 13.44
CA ARG A 229 -24.52 -1.50 14.33
C ARG A 229 -24.55 -1.94 15.79
N THR A 230 -24.75 -3.24 16.02
CA THR A 230 -24.76 -3.82 17.37
C THR A 230 -23.37 -3.76 18.04
N HIS A 231 -22.29 -3.93 17.28
CA HIS A 231 -20.93 -4.03 17.83
C HIS A 231 -20.16 -2.69 17.81
N TYR A 232 -20.39 -1.85 16.80
CA TYR A 232 -19.56 -0.67 16.49
C TYR A 232 -20.34 0.63 16.39
N GLY A 233 -21.68 0.59 16.34
CA GLY A 233 -22.54 1.78 16.36
C GLY A 233 -23.00 2.24 14.97
N ASN A 234 -23.46 3.49 14.89
CA ASN A 234 -24.24 4.00 13.75
C ASN A 234 -23.44 4.86 12.77
N GLN A 235 -22.11 4.82 12.86
CA GLN A 235 -21.20 5.52 11.96
C GLN A 235 -20.18 4.56 11.35
N PHE A 236 -19.70 4.88 10.16
CA PHE A 236 -18.61 4.18 9.50
C PHE A 236 -17.57 5.16 8.95
N TRP A 237 -16.36 4.66 8.76
CA TRP A 237 -15.22 5.42 8.27
C TRP A 237 -14.53 4.64 7.16
N GLU A 238 -14.15 5.35 6.11
CA GLU A 238 -13.35 4.80 5.03
C GLU A 238 -11.87 5.06 5.30
N LEU A 239 -11.02 4.11 4.96
CA LEU A 239 -9.58 4.23 5.13
C LEU A 239 -8.99 5.43 4.37
N ASP A 240 -9.56 5.82 3.23
CA ASP A 240 -9.11 7.01 2.47
C ASP A 240 -9.29 8.32 3.25
N ALA A 241 -10.10 8.33 4.32
CA ALA A 241 -10.24 9.48 5.21
C ALA A 241 -9.00 9.70 6.08
N MET A 242 -8.22 8.65 6.34
CA MET A 242 -6.99 8.71 7.11
C MET A 242 -5.91 9.46 6.34
N ASP A 243 -5.06 10.22 7.05
CA ASP A 243 -3.92 10.88 6.41
C ASP A 243 -2.95 9.81 5.85
N PRO A 244 -2.60 9.85 4.55
CA PRO A 244 -1.65 8.91 3.95
C PRO A 244 -0.32 8.79 4.69
N ARG A 245 0.18 9.88 5.29
CA ARG A 245 1.41 9.85 6.08
C ARG A 245 1.23 9.10 7.39
N GLU A 246 0.10 9.32 8.07
CA GLU A 246 -0.21 8.62 9.31
C GLU A 246 -0.36 7.12 9.05
N LEU A 247 -1.01 6.74 7.95
CA LEU A 247 -1.11 5.34 7.55
C LEU A 247 0.27 4.72 7.26
N ARG A 248 1.13 5.43 6.51
CA ARG A 248 2.51 4.97 6.24
C ARG A 248 3.32 4.80 7.53
N GLU A 249 3.26 5.78 8.42
CA GLU A 249 3.99 5.74 9.69
C GLU A 249 3.51 4.58 10.56
N ARG A 250 2.19 4.37 10.65
CA ARG A 250 1.64 3.23 11.40
C ARG A 250 2.08 1.90 10.85
N VAL A 251 2.05 1.73 9.52
CA VAL A 251 2.53 0.50 8.87
C VAL A 251 4.01 0.29 9.14
N ARG A 252 4.82 1.35 9.09
CA ARG A 252 6.24 1.29 9.41
C ARG A 252 6.47 0.85 10.84
N GLU A 253 5.85 1.53 11.82
CA GLU A 253 6.00 1.22 13.24
C GLU A 253 5.64 -0.23 13.56
N GLU A 254 4.53 -0.72 13.00
CA GLU A 254 4.07 -2.10 13.19
C GLU A 254 5.02 -3.14 12.58
N ILE A 255 5.60 -2.88 11.40
CA ILE A 255 6.59 -3.76 10.79
C ILE A 255 7.92 -3.71 11.56
N GLU A 256 8.41 -2.50 11.87
CA GLU A 256 9.70 -2.30 12.52
C GLU A 256 9.74 -2.87 13.94
N ALA A 257 8.60 -2.93 14.63
CA ALA A 257 8.47 -3.58 15.92
C ALA A 257 8.68 -5.11 15.86
N LEU A 258 8.57 -5.72 14.68
CA LEU A 258 8.74 -7.16 14.46
C LEU A 258 10.15 -7.53 13.98
N ILE A 259 10.99 -6.55 13.67
CA ILE A 259 12.34 -6.77 13.15
C ILE A 259 13.30 -7.12 14.30
N ASP A 260 13.94 -8.29 14.19
CA ASP A 260 15.20 -8.57 14.87
C ASP A 260 16.30 -7.74 14.21
N ARG A 261 16.71 -6.68 14.90
CA ARG A 261 17.69 -5.71 14.40
C ARG A 261 19.08 -6.31 14.22
N ASP A 262 19.48 -7.30 15.02
CA ASP A 262 20.79 -7.93 14.87
C ASP A 262 20.83 -8.79 13.60
N ALA A 263 19.78 -9.57 13.35
CA ALA A 263 19.64 -10.35 12.12
C ALA A 263 19.53 -9.45 10.88
N TRP A 264 18.79 -8.35 10.99
CA TRP A 264 18.62 -7.36 9.92
C TRP A 264 19.94 -6.68 9.55
N ASP A 265 20.67 -6.16 10.55
CA ASP A 265 21.96 -5.50 10.36
C ASP A 265 23.01 -6.48 9.81
N HIS A 266 22.90 -7.77 10.15
CA HIS A 266 23.74 -8.81 9.58
C HIS A 266 23.47 -8.99 8.08
N CYS A 267 22.20 -9.11 7.68
CA CYS A 267 21.79 -9.19 6.28
C CYS A 267 22.26 -7.98 5.47
N MET A 268 22.13 -6.77 6.02
CA MET A 268 22.61 -5.54 5.37
C MET A 268 24.12 -5.57 5.09
N LYS A 269 24.93 -6.09 6.03
CA LYS A 269 26.38 -6.24 5.84
C LYS A 269 26.70 -7.28 4.76
N ILE A 270 25.97 -8.39 4.73
CA ILE A 270 26.12 -9.44 3.70
C ILE A 270 25.78 -8.87 2.32
N GLU A 271 24.64 -8.19 2.18
CA GLU A 271 24.21 -7.59 0.92
C GLU A 271 25.26 -6.59 0.41
N ALA A 272 25.78 -5.71 1.29
CA ALA A 272 26.81 -4.75 0.91
C ALA A 272 28.09 -5.43 0.38
N ALA A 273 28.57 -6.49 1.04
CA ALA A 273 29.73 -7.25 0.60
C ALA A 273 29.48 -7.97 -0.73
N GLN A 274 28.28 -8.52 -0.93
CA GLN A 274 27.88 -9.17 -2.18
C GLN A 274 27.77 -8.16 -3.33
N ARG A 275 27.15 -6.99 -3.10
CA ARG A 275 27.10 -5.90 -4.09
C ARG A 275 28.49 -5.42 -4.48
N GLN A 276 29.41 -5.27 -3.52
CA GLN A 276 30.79 -4.91 -3.83
C GLN A 276 31.46 -5.99 -4.71
N SER A 277 31.29 -7.26 -4.35
CA SER A 277 31.84 -8.38 -5.13
C SER A 277 31.27 -8.43 -6.55
N MET A 278 29.97 -8.14 -6.71
CA MET A 278 29.34 -8.04 -8.02
C MET A 278 29.91 -6.86 -8.83
N ASN A 279 30.11 -5.69 -8.21
CA ASN A 279 30.73 -4.53 -8.86
C ASN A 279 32.17 -4.81 -9.31
N ASP A 280 32.97 -5.48 -8.48
CA ASP A 280 34.35 -5.83 -8.82
C ASP A 280 34.40 -6.80 -10.01
N PHE A 281 33.54 -7.83 -9.99
CA PHE A 281 33.39 -8.77 -11.11
C PHE A 281 32.94 -8.06 -12.39
N MET A 282 32.01 -7.11 -12.27
CA MET A 282 31.54 -6.28 -13.37
C MET A 282 32.65 -5.41 -13.99
N GLY A 283 33.49 -4.81 -13.16
CA GLY A 283 34.65 -4.04 -13.61
C GLY A 283 35.61 -4.88 -14.44
N ALA A 284 35.97 -6.07 -13.92
CA ALA A 284 36.87 -6.99 -14.61
C ALA A 284 36.29 -7.51 -15.94
N LEU A 285 34.98 -7.74 -16.02
CA LEU A 285 34.33 -8.14 -17.27
C LEU A 285 34.32 -7.02 -18.30
N ARG A 286 34.08 -5.77 -17.87
CA ARG A 286 34.07 -4.61 -18.77
C ARG A 286 35.41 -4.43 -19.48
N GLU A 287 36.51 -4.56 -18.75
CA GLU A 287 37.87 -4.50 -19.31
C GLU A 287 38.12 -5.57 -20.39
N ARG A 288 37.52 -6.75 -20.24
CA ARG A 288 37.61 -7.84 -21.24
C ARG A 288 36.77 -7.56 -22.49
N PHE A 289 35.60 -6.96 -22.33
CA PHE A 289 34.74 -6.60 -23.47
C PHE A 289 35.30 -5.41 -24.26
N ASP A 290 35.84 -4.40 -23.57
CA ASP A 290 36.41 -3.21 -24.21
C ASP A 290 37.81 -3.50 -24.80
N GLY A 291 38.60 -4.37 -24.16
CA GLY A 291 39.91 -4.83 -24.66
C GLY A 291 39.85 -5.81 -25.83
N GLY A 292 38.68 -6.39 -26.11
CA GLY A 292 38.45 -7.34 -27.21
C GLY A 292 38.20 -6.70 -28.58
N ASN A 293 38.04 -5.38 -28.66
CA ASN A 293 37.80 -4.63 -29.91
C ASN A 293 39.08 -4.16 -30.62
N SER A 294 40.24 -4.72 -30.25
CA SER A 294 41.52 -4.51 -30.96
C SER A 294 42.03 -5.82 -31.57
N ILE A 295 41.28 -6.39 -32.51
CA ILE A 295 41.77 -7.34 -33.53
C ILE A 295 41.05 -7.06 -34.85
#